data_AF-A0A101XIV9-F1
#
_entry.id   AF-A0A101XIV9-F1
#
_cell.length_a   1.000
_cell.length_b   1.000
_cell.length_c   1.000
_cell.angle_alpha   90.00
_cell.angle_beta   90.00
_cell.angle_gamma   90.00
#
_symmetry.space_group_name_H-M   'P 1'
#
loop_
_entity.id
_entity.type
_entity.pdbx_description
1 polymer ?
#
loop_
_entity_poly.entity_id
_entity_poly.type
_entity_poly.pdbx_seq_one_letter_code
_entity_poly.pdbx_strand_id
1 'polypeptide(L)' 'MIVTARKFIPLETRLQDVRQPLMEATKLVERIGEVIDSLINDIEKRGSVTNMGVSLAPLSIGNINGLLVIVWAMIQ' A
#
# COMPACT_ATOMS: atom_id res chain seq x y z
N MET A 1 -9.32 -11.07 18.15
CA MET A 1 -9.56 -11.34 16.71
C MET A 1 -8.64 -10.41 15.90
N ILE A 2 -7.93 -10.89 14.88
CA ILE A 2 -7.05 -10.04 14.04
C ILE A 2 -7.77 -9.79 12.71
N VAL A 3 -7.84 -8.53 12.29
CA VAL A 3 -8.32 -8.16 10.95
C VAL A 3 -7.16 -7.60 10.15
N THR A 4 -6.99 -8.08 8.91
CA THR A 4 -5.94 -7.62 8.00
C THR A 4 -6.56 -7.19 6.67
N ALA A 5 -6.26 -5.97 6.24
CA ALA A 5 -6.60 -5.45 4.92
C ALA A 5 -5.32 -5.40 4.06
N ARG A 6 -5.43 -5.74 2.78
CA ARG A 6 -4.28 -5.88 1.86
C ARG A 6 -4.56 -5.18 0.52
N LYS A 7 -3.62 -4.37 0.03
CA LYS A 7 -3.72 -3.73 -1.29
C LYS A 7 -2.36 -3.69 -1.99
N PHE A 8 -2.33 -4.10 -3.26
CA PHE A 8 -1.14 -4.08 -4.11
C PHE A 8 -1.12 -2.82 -4.98
N ILE A 9 0.00 -2.11 -4.99
CA ILE A 9 0.22 -0.91 -5.81
C ILE A 9 1.28 -1.24 -6.87
N PRO A 10 0.92 -1.40 -8.15
CA PRO A 10 1.90 -1.60 -9.21
C PRO A 10 2.71 -0.31 -9.45
N LEU A 11 4.02 -0.48 -9.62
CA LEU A 11 4.99 0.55 -9.99
C LEU A 11 5.57 0.18 -11.36
N GLU A 12 5.06 0.80 -12.41
CA GLU A 12 5.59 0.59 -13.76
C GLU A 12 7.04 1.10 -13.84
N THR A 13 7.99 0.19 -14.03
CA THR A 13 9.37 0.50 -14.42
C THR A 13 9.53 0.05 -15.85
N ARG A 14 9.19 0.89 -16.84
CA ARG A 14 9.38 0.48 -18.25
C ARG A 14 10.88 0.51 -18.58
N LEU A 15 11.50 -0.66 -18.69
CA LEU A 15 12.88 -0.82 -19.17
C LEU A 15 12.94 -0.64 -20.70
N GLN A 16 12.68 0.56 -21.19
CA GLN A 16 13.06 0.96 -22.56
C GLN A 16 13.61 2.38 -22.52
N ASP A 17 14.75 2.59 -23.17
CA ASP A 17 15.68 3.73 -23.16
C ASP A 17 15.08 5.13 -23.41
N VAL A 18 14.23 5.58 -22.50
CA VAL A 18 13.74 6.96 -22.48
C VAL A 18 13.80 7.39 -21.04
N ARG A 19 14.44 8.55 -20.79
CA ARG A 19 14.41 9.26 -19.51
C ARG A 19 13.00 9.19 -18.92
N GLN A 20 12.76 8.22 -18.05
CA GLN A 20 11.50 8.12 -17.36
C GLN A 20 11.51 9.28 -16.37
N PRO A 21 10.46 10.11 -16.30
CA PRO A 21 10.30 10.89 -15.10
C PRO A 21 10.12 9.83 -14.02
N LEU A 22 11.17 9.63 -13.22
CA LEU A 22 11.06 9.06 -11.89
C LEU A 22 9.75 9.60 -11.37
N MET A 23 8.76 8.73 -11.18
CA MET A 23 7.49 9.13 -10.60
C MET A 23 7.86 9.97 -9.39
N GLU A 24 7.57 11.28 -9.44
CA GLU A 24 8.14 12.23 -8.49
C GLU A 24 7.88 11.67 -7.11
N ALA A 25 8.92 11.57 -6.26
CA ALA A 25 8.81 10.90 -4.97
C ALA A 25 7.57 11.39 -4.18
N THR A 26 7.22 12.66 -4.35
CA THR A 26 5.98 13.29 -3.88
C THR A 26 4.70 12.56 -4.31
N LYS A 27 4.50 12.28 -5.61
CA LYS A 27 3.31 11.58 -6.13
C LYS A 27 3.25 10.13 -5.67
N LEU A 28 4.41 9.49 -5.48
CA LEU A 28 4.46 8.14 -4.90
C LEU A 28 4.00 8.16 -3.43
N VAL A 29 4.47 9.12 -2.66
CA VAL A 29 4.09 9.29 -1.25
C VAL A 29 2.59 9.60 -1.12
N GLU A 30 2.05 10.50 -1.95
CA GLU A 30 0.61 10.79 -2.00
C GLU A 30 -0.22 9.53 -2.27
N ARG A 31 0.13 8.77 -3.30
CA ARG A 31 -0.58 7.53 -3.66
C ARG A 31 -0.51 6.46 -2.56
N ILE A 32 0.62 6.33 -1.87
CA ILE A 32 0.75 5.42 -0.73
C ILE A 32 -0.11 5.90 0.43
N GLY A 33 -0.13 7.20 0.71
CA GLY A 33 -0.97 7.83 1.74
C GLY A 33 -2.45 7.53 1.53
N GLU A 34 -2.98 7.80 0.33
CA GLU A 34 -4.39 7.51 -0.02
C GLU A 34 -4.75 6.03 0.17
N VAL A 35 -3.82 5.12 -0.15
CA VAL A 35 -4.03 3.67 0.04
C VAL A 35 -4.08 3.32 1.52
N ILE A 36 -3.17 3.87 2.32
CA ILE A 36 -3.16 3.64 3.77
C ILE A 36 -4.45 4.17 4.39
N ASP A 37 -4.85 5.41 4.08
CA ASP A 37 -6.07 6.02 4.61
C ASP A 37 -7.32 5.20 4.25
N SER A 38 -7.41 4.73 3.00
CA SER A 38 -8.49 3.84 2.58
C SER A 38 -8.52 2.54 3.38
N LEU A 39 -7.37 1.92 3.64
CA LEU A 39 -7.28 0.65 4.39
C LEU A 39 -7.58 0.85 5.88
N ILE A 40 -7.17 1.97 6.46
CA ILE A 40 -7.50 2.35 7.85
C ILE A 40 -9.01 2.55 7.98
N ASN A 41 -9.63 3.32 7.09
CA ASN A 41 -11.08 3.53 7.08
C ASN A 41 -11.87 2.22 6.97
N ASP A 42 -11.39 1.26 6.16
CA ASP A 42 -12.02 -0.05 6.02
C ASP A 42 -11.91 -0.91 7.30
N ILE A 43 -10.85 -0.70 8.09
CA ILE A 43 -10.65 -1.37 9.38
C ILE A 43 -11.51 -0.71 10.46
N GLU A 44 -11.53 0.63 10.54
CA GLU A 44 -12.32 1.37 11.54
C GLU A 44 -13.82 1.09 11.43
N LYS A 45 -14.34 0.92 10.22
CA LYS A 45 -15.75 0.50 9.99
C LYS A 45 -16.10 -0.84 10.64
N ARG A 46 -15.12 -1.68 10.98
CA ARG A 46 -15.35 -3.03 11.54
C ARG A 46 -15.44 -3.06 13.07
N GLY A 47 -15.19 -1.94 13.77
CA GLY A 47 -15.35 -1.87 15.23
C GLY A 47 -14.24 -1.07 15.93
N SER A 48 -14.18 -1.19 17.26
CA SER A 48 -13.19 -0.49 18.08
C SER A 48 -11.81 -1.12 17.94
N VAL A 49 -10.90 -0.38 17.30
CA VAL A 49 -9.51 -0.79 17.08
C VAL A 49 -8.69 -0.48 18.33
N THR A 50 -8.03 -1.48 18.88
CA THR A 50 -7.14 -1.34 20.06
C THR A 50 -5.67 -1.19 19.71
N ASN A 51 -5.26 -1.76 18.57
CA ASN A 51 -3.90 -1.64 18.07
C ASN A 51 -3.92 -1.75 16.54
N MET A 52 -3.04 -1.02 15.87
CA MET A 52 -2.93 -1.00 14.41
C MET A 52 -1.47 -0.89 13.97
N GLY A 53 -1.14 -1.51 12.85
CA GLY A 53 0.16 -1.35 12.22
C GLY A 53 0.10 -1.45 10.71
N VAL A 54 1.12 -0.89 10.06
CA VAL A 54 1.28 -0.87 8.61
C VAL A 54 2.61 -1.52 8.25
N SER A 55 2.60 -2.33 7.19
CA SER A 55 3.81 -2.93 6.61
C SER A 55 3.81 -2.73 5.10
N LEU A 56 4.98 -2.38 4.57
CA LEU A 56 5.22 -2.16 3.16
C LEU A 56 6.26 -3.18 2.69
N ALA A 57 5.94 -3.95 1.64
CA ALA A 57 6.84 -4.95 1.09
C ALA A 57 6.94 -4.81 -0.43
N PRO A 58 8.14 -4.72 -1.01
CA PRO A 58 8.29 -4.78 -2.47
C PRO A 58 7.87 -6.17 -2.95
N LEU A 59 7.07 -6.22 -4.01
CA LEU A 59 6.58 -7.47 -4.60
C LEU A 59 6.67 -7.38 -6.12
N SER A 60 7.10 -8.47 -6.74
CA SER A 60 7.17 -8.61 -8.20
C SER A 60 6.17 -9.67 -8.63
N ILE A 61 5.23 -9.30 -9.50
CA ILE A 61 4.19 -10.20 -10.03
C ILE A 61 4.36 -10.24 -11.55
N GLY A 62 4.88 -11.35 -12.07
CA GLY A 62 5.24 -11.47 -13.48
C GLY A 62 6.35 -10.49 -13.85
N ASN A 63 6.08 -9.58 -14.81
CA ASN A 63 7.01 -8.54 -15.26
C ASN A 63 6.74 -7.16 -14.62
N ILE A 64 5.91 -7.10 -13.58
CA ILE A 64 5.51 -5.85 -12.94
C ILE A 64 6.08 -5.82 -11.51
N ASN A 65 6.91 -4.81 -11.24
CA ASN A 65 7.33 -4.47 -9.88
C ASN A 65 6.23 -3.65 -9.19
N GLY A 66 6.06 -3.83 -7.89
CA GLY A 66 5.08 -3.08 -7.12
C GLY A 66 5.38 -3.08 -5.62
N LEU A 67 4.56 -2.34 -4.89
CA LEU A 67 4.59 -2.25 -3.44
C LEU A 67 3.30 -2.86 -2.88
N LEU A 68 3.43 -3.87 -2.03
CA LEU A 68 2.32 -4.38 -1.25
C LEU A 68 2.20 -3.59 0.04
N VAL A 69 1.01 -3.04 0.26
CA VAL A 69 0.63 -2.38 1.50
C VAL A 69 -0.25 -3.33 2.31
N ILE A 70 0.18 -3.62 3.53
CA ILE A 70 -0.54 -4.45 4.49
C ILE A 70 -0.87 -3.58 5.69
N VAL A 71 -2.14 -3.47 6.04
CA VAL A 71 -2.59 -2.85 7.29
C VAL A 71 -3.24 -3.94 8.14
N TRP A 72 -2.81 -4.04 9.39
CA TRP A 72 -3.37 -4.97 10.36
C TRP A 72 -3.88 -4.21 11.57
N ALA A 73 -4.93 -4.74 12.18
CA ALA A 73 -5.46 -4.22 13.41
C ALA A 73 -5.98 -5.33 14.33
N MET A 74 -5.88 -5.07 15.63
CA MET A 74 -6.56 -5.83 16.67
C MET A 74 -7.84 -5.11 17.06
N ILE A 75 -8.97 -5.80 16.90
CA ILE A 75 -10.30 -5.31 17.27
C ILE A 75 -10.71 -6.00 18.57
N GLN A 76 -11.31 -5.23 19.48
CA GLN A 76 -11.88 -5.71 20.73
C GLN A 76 -13.02 -6.73 20.50
#